data_AF-A0A0D8BQV4-F1
#
_entry.id   AF-A0A0D8BQV4-F1
#
_cell.length_a   1.000
_cell.length_b   1.000
_cell.length_c   1.000
_cell.angle_alpha   90.00
_cell.angle_beta   90.00
_cell.angle_gamma   90.00
#
_symmetry.space_group_name_H-M   'P 1'
#
loop_
_entity.id
_entity.type
_entity.pdbx_description
1 polymer ?
#
loop_
_entity_poly.entity_id
_entity_poly.type
_entity_poly.pdbx_seq_one_letter_code
_entity_poly.pdbx_strand_id
1 'polypeptide(L)'
;MKFENTGLENQTVELSRLDDIMERLGFVRAAQWDYERVTYDRKYVVKEGTYYLRVQGYAIEGDVDSRYALIKLLTPILGKHYYPHGVEYGDDEHFPSSLVSQCQNVLAQVKSELEKIKE
;
A
#
# COMPACT_ATOMS: atom_id res chain seq x y z
N MET A 1 3.71 -7.63 8.52
CA MET A 1 4.55 -8.35 7.53
C MET A 1 4.98 -7.43 6.38
N LYS A 2 6.23 -7.52 5.88
CA LYS A 2 6.71 -6.78 4.68
C LYS A 2 6.69 -7.67 3.43
N PHE A 3 6.46 -7.07 2.26
CA PHE A 3 6.62 -7.75 0.96
C PHE A 3 7.89 -7.26 0.27
N GLU A 4 8.97 -8.02 0.43
CA GLU A 4 10.24 -7.76 -0.24
C GLU A 4 10.20 -8.22 -1.72
N ASN A 5 11.06 -7.67 -2.57
CA ASN A 5 11.21 -8.03 -3.99
C ASN A 5 9.96 -7.80 -4.86
N THR A 6 9.12 -6.85 -4.50
CA THR A 6 7.97 -6.46 -5.35
C THR A 6 8.41 -5.60 -6.53
N GLY A 7 9.59 -4.97 -6.44
CA GLY A 7 10.08 -4.03 -7.44
C GLY A 7 9.30 -2.72 -7.47
N LEU A 8 8.42 -2.48 -6.49
CA LEU A 8 7.68 -1.23 -6.31
C LEU A 8 8.58 -0.14 -5.72
N GLU A 9 9.50 -0.49 -4.81
CA GLU A 9 10.50 0.42 -4.23
C GLU A 9 11.39 1.13 -5.26
N ASN A 10 11.50 0.56 -6.46
CA ASN A 10 12.26 1.11 -7.58
C ASN A 10 11.43 2.01 -8.49
N GLN A 11 10.13 2.18 -8.22
CA GLN A 11 9.21 2.95 -9.04
C GLN A 11 9.08 4.38 -8.52
N THR A 12 9.01 5.30 -9.48
CA THR A 12 8.59 6.68 -9.30
C THR A 12 7.42 6.95 -10.23
N VAL A 13 6.38 7.59 -9.74
CA VAL A 13 5.13 7.78 -10.48
C VAL A 13 4.47 9.09 -10.08
N GLU A 14 3.83 9.75 -11.03
CA GLU A 14 3.03 10.95 -10.77
C GLU A 14 1.83 10.60 -9.87
N LEU A 15 1.57 11.45 -8.88
CA LEU A 15 0.57 11.20 -7.85
C LEU A 15 -0.84 11.00 -8.43
N SER A 16 -1.25 11.83 -9.38
CA SER A 16 -2.55 11.72 -10.04
C SER A 16 -2.78 10.33 -10.66
N ARG A 17 -1.76 9.79 -11.34
CA ARG A 17 -1.81 8.45 -11.96
C ARG A 17 -1.76 7.35 -10.93
N LEU A 18 -0.97 7.54 -9.86
CA LEU A 18 -0.90 6.60 -8.76
C LEU A 18 -2.26 6.46 -8.06
N ASP A 19 -2.96 7.57 -7.82
CA ASP A 19 -4.30 7.59 -7.25
C ASP A 19 -5.27 6.76 -8.09
N ASP A 20 -5.33 7.01 -9.40
CA ASP A 20 -6.22 6.29 -10.32
C ASP A 20 -5.97 4.76 -10.31
N ILE A 21 -4.69 4.35 -10.31
CA ILE A 21 -4.30 2.92 -10.25
C ILE A 21 -4.74 2.29 -8.93
N MET A 22 -4.45 2.99 -7.82
CA MET A 22 -4.72 2.49 -6.48
C MET A 22 -6.22 2.35 -6.24
N GLU A 23 -7.01 3.34 -6.63
CA GLU A 23 -8.48 3.30 -6.54
C GLU A 23 -9.06 2.15 -7.36
N ARG A 24 -8.63 1.98 -8.62
CA ARG A 24 -9.06 0.87 -9.48
C ARG A 24 -8.75 -0.50 -8.90
N LEU A 25 -7.64 -0.62 -8.17
CA LEU A 25 -7.23 -1.84 -7.50
C LEU A 25 -7.79 -1.97 -6.07
N GLY A 26 -8.74 -1.12 -5.69
CA GLY A 26 -9.51 -1.21 -4.45
C GLY A 26 -8.77 -0.71 -3.21
N PHE A 27 -7.73 0.10 -3.38
CA PHE A 27 -7.10 0.82 -2.27
C PHE A 27 -7.83 2.13 -2.02
N VAL A 28 -7.80 2.58 -0.77
CA VAL A 28 -8.28 3.91 -0.36
C VAL A 28 -7.14 4.71 0.24
N ARG A 29 -7.16 6.04 0.05
CA ARG A 29 -6.25 6.94 0.75
C ARG A 29 -6.45 6.82 2.25
N ALA A 30 -5.37 6.53 2.96
CA ALA A 30 -5.29 6.48 4.41
C ALA A 30 -4.26 7.52 4.89
N ALA A 31 -4.24 7.77 6.20
CA ALA A 31 -3.27 8.66 6.83
C ALA A 31 -3.08 10.03 6.11
N GLN A 32 -4.17 10.67 5.68
CA GLN A 32 -4.14 11.96 4.96
C GLN A 32 -3.60 13.16 5.76
N TRP A 33 -3.39 13.00 7.06
CA TRP A 33 -2.69 13.94 7.94
C TRP A 33 -1.16 13.95 7.78
N ASP A 34 -0.59 12.98 7.05
CA ASP A 34 0.86 12.90 6.79
C ASP A 34 1.22 13.77 5.58
N TYR A 35 1.84 14.92 5.83
CA TYR A 35 2.27 15.88 4.80
C TYR A 35 3.52 15.42 4.02
N GLU A 36 4.16 14.33 4.40
CA GLU A 36 5.35 13.82 3.70
C GLU A 36 5.04 12.58 2.86
N ARG A 37 3.97 11.85 3.21
CA ARG A 37 3.68 10.54 2.65
C ARG A 37 2.27 10.37 2.17
N VAL A 38 2.18 9.67 1.05
CA VAL A 38 0.93 9.15 0.53
C VAL A 38 0.78 7.71 0.99
N THR A 39 -0.37 7.40 1.61
CA THR A 39 -0.67 6.06 2.10
C THR A 39 -1.93 5.54 1.47
N TYR A 40 -1.87 4.31 0.96
CA TYR A 40 -2.97 3.60 0.33
C TYR A 40 -3.20 2.29 1.06
N ASP A 41 -4.39 2.09 1.60
CA ASP A 41 -4.77 0.87 2.31
C ASP A 41 -5.87 0.12 1.56
N ARG A 42 -5.70 -1.19 1.40
CA ARG A 42 -6.75 -2.11 0.98
C ARG A 42 -7.12 -3.02 2.14
N LYS A 43 -8.37 -2.92 2.59
CA LYS A 43 -8.91 -3.65 3.75
C LYS A 43 -9.33 -5.06 3.35
N TYR A 44 -9.00 -6.02 4.22
CA TYR A 44 -9.48 -7.39 4.16
C TYR A 44 -10.11 -7.75 5.50
N VAL A 45 -11.36 -8.22 5.46
CA VAL A 45 -12.06 -8.73 6.64
C VAL A 45 -12.19 -10.23 6.48
N VAL A 46 -11.48 -10.96 7.32
CA VAL A 46 -11.48 -12.43 7.37
C VAL A 46 -11.90 -12.89 8.76
N LYS A 47 -12.12 -14.19 8.95
CA LYS A 47 -12.55 -14.75 10.24
C LYS A 47 -11.55 -14.45 11.36
N GLU A 48 -10.26 -14.39 11.01
CA GLU A 48 -9.13 -14.18 11.91
C GLU A 48 -8.90 -12.70 12.28
N GLY A 49 -9.62 -11.77 11.64
CA GLY A 49 -9.56 -10.35 11.94
C GLY A 49 -9.60 -9.44 10.72
N THR A 50 -9.21 -8.19 10.94
CA THR A 50 -9.09 -7.18 9.88
C THR A 50 -7.62 -6.96 9.54
N TYR A 51 -7.30 -7.00 8.25
CA TYR A 51 -5.97 -6.77 7.72
C TYR A 51 -5.99 -5.62 6.72
N TYR A 52 -4.86 -4.92 6.60
CA TYR A 52 -4.68 -3.82 5.67
C TYR A 52 -3.40 -4.03 4.87
N LEU A 53 -3.55 -4.23 3.56
CA LEU A 53 -2.44 -4.15 2.64
C LEU A 53 -2.16 -2.68 2.39
N ARG A 54 -0.98 -2.22 2.79
CA ARG A 54 -0.56 -0.83 2.72
C ARG A 54 0.54 -0.65 1.68
N VAL A 55 0.31 0.27 0.75
CA VAL A 55 1.33 0.81 -0.14
C VAL A 55 1.56 2.27 0.26
N GLN A 56 2.83 2.63 0.46
CA GLN A 56 3.22 3.98 0.83
C GLN A 56 4.23 4.53 -0.17
N GLY A 57 4.28 5.85 -0.25
CA GLY A 57 5.36 6.56 -0.92
C GLY A 57 5.55 7.94 -0.32
N TYR A 58 6.67 8.55 -0.65
CA TYR A 58 6.98 9.93 -0.27
C TYR A 58 7.21 10.77 -1.52
N ALA A 59 6.89 12.06 -1.44
CA ALA A 59 7.14 12.99 -2.53
C ALA A 59 8.65 13.25 -2.65
N ILE A 60 9.21 13.01 -3.84
CA ILE A 60 10.59 13.41 -4.19
C ILE A 60 10.60 14.73 -4.96
N GLU A 61 9.49 15.07 -5.61
CA GLU A 61 9.25 16.37 -6.22
C GLU A 61 7.79 16.77 -5.99
N GLY A 62 7.54 18.06 -5.75
CA GLY A 62 6.22 18.55 -5.38
C GLY A 62 5.86 18.24 -3.92
N ASP A 63 4.55 18.20 -3.66
CA ASP A 63 3.97 18.00 -2.32
C ASP A 63 2.87 16.93 -2.43
N VAL A 64 2.67 16.11 -1.40
CA VAL A 64 1.64 15.05 -1.36
C VAL A 64 0.21 15.59 -1.49
N ASP A 65 0.02 16.89 -1.23
CA ASP A 65 -1.24 17.60 -1.42
C ASP A 65 -1.38 18.24 -2.82
N SER A 66 -0.32 18.22 -3.63
CA SER A 66 -0.34 18.70 -5.01
C SER A 66 -0.77 17.59 -5.97
N ARG A 67 -1.62 17.93 -6.95
CA ARG A 67 -1.99 17.01 -8.04
C ARG A 67 -0.77 16.53 -8.85
N TYR A 68 0.26 17.37 -8.93
CA TYR A 68 1.49 17.11 -9.68
C TYR A 68 2.64 16.94 -8.70
N ALA A 69 2.75 15.73 -8.15
CA ALA A 69 3.86 15.32 -7.32
C ALA A 69 4.44 14.02 -7.83
N LEU A 70 5.76 13.89 -7.76
CA LEU A 70 6.45 12.66 -8.13
C LEU A 70 6.68 11.85 -6.86
N ILE A 71 6.06 10.67 -6.78
CA ILE A 71 6.11 9.83 -5.60
C ILE A 71 7.09 8.69 -5.81
N LYS A 72 7.99 8.50 -4.85
CA LYS A 72 8.83 7.31 -4.71
C LYS A 72 8.13 6.33 -3.79
N LEU A 73 7.84 5.12 -4.29
CA LEU A 73 7.17 4.10 -3.49
C LEU A 73 8.14 3.41 -2.51
N LEU A 74 7.59 2.92 -1.41
CA LEU A 74 8.27 2.16 -0.37
C LEU A 74 7.89 0.68 -0.44
N THR A 75 8.60 -0.16 0.29
CA THR A 75 8.27 -1.58 0.47
C THR A 75 6.84 -1.71 1.04
N PRO A 76 5.93 -2.43 0.36
CA PRO A 76 4.58 -2.64 0.85
C PRO A 76 4.55 -3.47 2.13
N ILE A 77 3.53 -3.24 2.96
CA ILE A 77 3.34 -3.96 4.23
C ILE A 77 1.91 -4.48 4.36
N LEU A 78 1.75 -5.64 5.00
CA LEU A 78 0.47 -6.14 5.49
C LEU A 78 0.43 -5.94 7.00
N GLY A 79 -0.46 -5.07 7.47
CA GLY A 79 -0.75 -4.87 8.88
C GLY A 79 -1.99 -5.63 9.31
N LYS A 80 -2.02 -6.09 10.56
CA LYS A 80 -3.23 -6.60 11.21
C LYS A 80 -3.75 -5.56 12.19
N HIS A 81 -5.06 -5.35 12.21
CA HIS A 81 -5.68 -4.43 13.15
C HIS A 81 -6.28 -5.19 14.32
N TYR A 82 -5.74 -4.91 15.51
CA TYR A 82 -6.22 -5.47 16.78
C TYR A 82 -7.18 -4.49 17.44
N TYR A 83 -8.49 -4.68 17.21
CA TYR A 83 -9.52 -3.94 17.94
C TYR A 83 -9.70 -4.54 19.36
N PRO A 84 -9.95 -3.73 20.42
CA PRO A 84 -10.17 -2.28 20.44
C PRO A 84 -8.95 -1.41 20.74
N HIS A 85 -7.83 -1.96 21.23
CA HIS A 85 -6.74 -1.16 21.80
C HIS A 85 -5.52 -1.00 20.89
N GLY A 86 -5.50 -1.64 19.71
CA GLY A 86 -4.36 -1.59 18.79
C GLY A 86 -3.10 -2.28 19.34
N VAL A 87 -3.20 -2.95 20.49
CA VAL A 87 -2.09 -3.67 21.12
C VAL A 87 -1.92 -4.99 20.38
N GLU A 88 -0.74 -5.19 19.80
CA GLU A 88 -0.33 -6.46 19.23
C GLU A 88 -0.32 -7.51 20.35
N TYR A 89 -1.25 -8.47 20.28
CA TYR A 89 -1.33 -9.55 21.26
C TYR A 89 -0.23 -10.59 20.94
N GLY A 90 1.01 -10.30 21.32
CA GLY A 90 2.14 -11.24 21.33
C GLY A 90 2.98 -11.31 20.05
N ASP A 91 4.14 -11.97 20.16
CA ASP A 91 5.15 -12.17 19.10
C ASP A 91 4.67 -13.05 17.90
N ASP A 92 3.44 -13.55 17.91
CA ASP A 92 2.88 -14.45 16.89
C ASP A 92 1.80 -13.74 16.03
N GLU A 93 2.20 -12.70 15.29
CA GLU A 93 1.34 -12.14 14.25
C GLU A 93 1.04 -13.17 13.15
N HIS A 94 -0.14 -13.79 13.21
CA HIS A 94 -0.55 -14.74 12.17
C HIS A 94 -1.12 -14.02 10.93
N PHE A 95 -0.46 -14.24 9.79
CA PHE A 95 -0.92 -13.84 8.46
C PHE A 95 -1.35 -15.08 7.66
N PRO A 96 -2.65 -15.27 7.36
CA PRO A 96 -3.11 -16.41 6.58
C PRO A 96 -2.42 -16.48 5.21
N SER A 97 -1.91 -17.64 4.83
CA SER A 97 -1.18 -17.82 3.57
C SER A 97 -2.02 -17.44 2.34
N SER A 98 -3.33 -17.75 2.38
CA SER A 98 -4.28 -17.35 1.33
C SER A 98 -4.40 -15.83 1.19
N LEU A 99 -4.32 -15.08 2.29
CA LEU A 99 -4.34 -13.62 2.29
C LEU A 99 -3.01 -13.06 1.77
N VAL A 100 -1.89 -13.64 2.19
CA VAL A 100 -0.55 -13.25 1.70
C VAL A 100 -0.47 -13.42 0.18
N SER A 101 -0.91 -14.56 -0.37
CA SER A 101 -0.93 -14.79 -1.82
C SER A 101 -1.86 -13.83 -2.56
N GLN A 102 -3.02 -13.51 -2.00
CA GLN A 102 -3.89 -12.47 -2.57
C GLN A 102 -3.20 -11.10 -2.60
N CYS A 103 -2.52 -10.72 -1.53
CA CYS A 103 -1.78 -9.47 -1.48
C CYS A 103 -0.64 -9.44 -2.51
N GLN A 104 0.11 -10.53 -2.67
CA GLN A 104 1.15 -10.65 -3.71
C GLN A 104 0.58 -10.46 -5.11
N ASN A 105 -0.57 -11.06 -5.41
CA ASN A 105 -1.25 -10.91 -6.70
C ASN A 105 -1.71 -9.46 -6.95
N VAL A 106 -2.20 -8.78 -5.92
CA VAL A 106 -2.59 -7.37 -6.01
C VAL A 106 -1.36 -6.47 -6.23
N LEU A 107 -0.26 -6.70 -5.51
CA LEU A 107 0.98 -5.95 -5.69
C LEU A 107 1.59 -6.17 -7.09
N ALA A 108 1.49 -7.38 -7.63
CA ALA A 108 1.90 -7.66 -9.01
C ALA A 108 1.04 -6.90 -10.03
N GLN A 109 -0.26 -6.74 -9.79
CA GLN A 109 -1.12 -5.91 -10.63
C GLN A 109 -0.76 -4.43 -10.53
N VAL A 110 -0.54 -3.89 -9.32
CA VAL A 110 -0.04 -2.52 -9.13
C VAL A 110 1.23 -2.31 -9.95
N LYS A 111 2.19 -3.23 -9.82
CA LYS A 111 3.45 -3.18 -10.55
C LYS A 111 3.23 -3.18 -12.07
N SER A 112 2.37 -4.04 -12.59
CA SER A 112 2.06 -4.10 -14.03
C SER A 112 1.42 -2.80 -14.53
N GLU A 113 0.49 -2.22 -13.77
CA GLU A 113 -0.14 -0.94 -14.15
C GLU A 113 0.86 0.22 -14.15
N LEU A 114 1.80 0.25 -13.21
CA LEU A 114 2.87 1.25 -13.18
C LEU A 114 3.81 1.14 -14.39
N GLU A 115 4.16 -0.07 -14.82
CA GLU A 115 5.02 -0.27 -16.00
C GLU A 115 4.33 0.14 -17.30
N LYS A 116 3.01 -0.09 -17.46
CA LYS A 116 2.24 0.34 -18.65
C LYS A 116 2.24 1.86 -18.87
N ILE A 117 2.53 2.64 -17.83
CA ILE A 117 2.49 4.10 -17.86
C ILE A 117 3.88 4.69 -18.17
N LYS A 118 4.93 3.85 -18.08
CA LYS A 118 6.30 4.21 -18.43
C LYS A 118 6.62 4.06 -19.92
N GLU A 119 5.85 3.23 -20.63
CA GLU A 119 5.87 3.11 -22.09
C GLU A 119 5.16 4.28 -22.77
#